data_AF-K8WXH2-F1
#
_entry.id   AF-K8WXH2-F1
#
_cell.length_a   1.000
_cell.length_b   1.000
_cell.length_c   1.000
_cell.angle_alpha   90.00
_cell.angle_beta   90.00
_cell.angle_gamma   90.00
#
_symmetry.space_group_name_H-M   'P 1'
#
loop_
_entity.id
_entity.type
_entity.pdbx_description
1 polymer ?
#
loop_
_entity_poly.entity_id
_entity_poly.type
_entity_poly.pdbx_seq_one_letter_code
_entity_poly.pdbx_strand_id
1 'polypeptide(L)'
;MFSNISIGIYLYERMPILNEKYQSSREIKQANTQSLKNCESHFQQSDSLISTLDLNSEPTLDVFTMIANHQQQVVLAMLGHNPEQAIALQLQASIDIYASQLNYIYGWTQGGKEMFGSSLEMMFSALEEKGLQGVDYEDMFHLVMLDALLHAEEYGIDDTTLTKMSHLLEKSGSGGHNTWDYTPEQLGQMAEEIWAALYNSSMPVTSLAYKAMSSIAGGPPSSTMPDVFKKQFTSEVYNDPSQGGWLVENGNNSINPMVKMVIMSNLLTKYTLDQNMMERFLKTSSLEEIDQIVYQATDGKYTGAINFLFTEDKNWQDLSDPKKPLPDGVTVALDYRGMPNAAYLKTLYQDLVGREISESELEEINRIGDQVKMLQQTLKYWTQLCCDEQLAMARNI
;
A
#
# COMPACT_ATOMS: atom_id res chain seq x y z
N MET A 1 27.69 -56.84 33.06
CA MET A 1 26.22 -56.70 32.82
C MET A 1 25.69 -55.30 33.09
N PHE A 2 26.18 -54.55 34.09
CA PHE A 2 25.65 -53.22 34.42
C PHE A 2 26.08 -52.06 33.50
N SER A 3 27.15 -52.19 32.70
CA SER A 3 27.59 -51.12 31.77
C SER A 3 26.72 -50.98 30.52
N ASN A 4 26.10 -52.08 30.05
CA ASN A 4 25.28 -52.07 28.83
C ASN A 4 23.88 -51.50 29.07
N ILE A 5 23.39 -51.53 30.32
CA ILE A 5 22.07 -51.00 30.69
C ILE A 5 22.10 -49.46 30.73
N SER A 6 23.18 -48.85 31.25
CA SER A 6 23.33 -47.38 31.25
C SER A 6 23.45 -46.77 29.86
N ILE A 7 24.05 -47.48 28.89
CA ILE A 7 24.12 -47.02 27.48
C ILE A 7 22.74 -47.12 26.81
N GLY A 8 21.99 -48.19 27.10
CA GLY A 8 20.63 -48.37 26.58
C GLY A 8 19.66 -47.28 27.05
N ILE A 9 19.73 -46.90 28.33
CA ILE A 9 18.90 -45.82 28.90
C ILE A 9 19.29 -44.46 28.31
N TYR A 10 20.59 -44.18 28.19
CA TYR A 10 21.09 -42.93 27.59
C TYR A 10 20.68 -42.75 26.11
N LEU A 11 20.67 -43.83 25.34
CA LEU A 11 20.21 -43.81 23.95
C LEU A 11 18.68 -43.68 23.85
N TYR A 12 17.93 -44.31 24.76
CA TYR A 12 16.47 -44.25 24.80
C TYR A 12 15.97 -42.84 25.16
N GLU A 13 16.65 -42.13 26.05
CA GLU A 13 16.31 -40.74 26.43
C GLU A 13 16.70 -39.71 25.35
N ARG A 14 17.75 -39.97 24.56
CA ARG A 14 18.18 -39.06 23.47
C ARG A 14 17.54 -39.32 22.12
N MET A 15 17.00 -40.51 21.85
CA MET A 15 16.35 -40.84 20.59
C MET A 15 15.17 -39.91 20.23
N PRO A 16 14.28 -39.53 21.17
CA PRO A 16 13.19 -38.59 20.88
C PRO A 16 13.71 -37.21 20.45
N ILE A 17 14.73 -36.69 21.15
CA ILE A 17 15.35 -35.38 20.85
C ILE A 17 16.07 -35.41 19.49
N LEU A 18 16.77 -36.51 19.18
CA LEU A 18 17.41 -36.70 17.87
C LEU A 18 16.37 -36.83 16.74
N ASN A 19 15.25 -37.50 17.01
CA ASN A 19 14.17 -37.65 16.05
C ASN A 19 13.46 -36.29 15.79
N GLU A 20 13.18 -35.51 16.83
CA GLU A 20 12.63 -34.14 16.67
C GLU A 20 13.58 -33.23 15.88
N LYS A 21 14.88 -33.24 16.19
CA LYS A 21 15.88 -32.49 15.42
C LYS A 21 15.97 -32.96 13.96
N TYR A 22 15.84 -34.26 13.72
CA TYR A 22 15.84 -34.83 12.38
C TYR A 22 14.59 -34.44 11.59
N GLN A 23 13.40 -34.49 12.20
CA GLN A 23 12.15 -34.05 11.57
C GLN A 23 12.18 -32.55 11.27
N SER A 24 12.58 -31.72 12.24
CA SER A 24 12.74 -30.28 12.06
C SER A 24 13.75 -29.96 10.93
N SER A 25 14.89 -30.66 10.87
CA SER A 25 15.85 -30.50 9.77
C SER A 25 15.28 -30.91 8.41
N ARG A 26 14.42 -31.93 8.37
CA ARG A 26 13.76 -32.40 7.14
C ARG A 26 12.68 -31.43 6.66
N GLU A 27 11.90 -30.87 7.58
CA GLU A 27 10.90 -29.84 7.31
C GLU A 27 11.56 -28.56 6.77
N ILE A 28 12.65 -28.10 7.38
CA ILE A 28 13.46 -26.97 6.90
C ILE A 28 13.99 -27.23 5.49
N LYS A 29 14.53 -28.44 5.22
CA LYS A 29 14.99 -28.81 3.87
C LYS A 29 13.88 -28.82 2.83
N GLN A 30 12.69 -29.32 3.18
CA GLN A 30 11.53 -29.34 2.29
C GLN A 30 11.02 -27.92 2.00
N ALA A 31 10.92 -27.08 3.02
CA ALA A 31 10.56 -25.67 2.86
C ALA A 31 11.56 -24.92 1.95
N ASN A 32 12.87 -25.09 2.19
CA ASN A 32 13.92 -24.49 1.36
C ASN A 32 13.84 -24.97 -0.09
N THR A 33 13.59 -26.27 -0.32
CA THR A 33 13.47 -26.83 -1.67
C THR A 33 12.26 -26.24 -2.42
N GLN A 34 11.14 -26.02 -1.71
CA GLN A 34 9.95 -25.43 -2.31
C GLN A 34 10.14 -23.95 -2.63
N SER A 35 10.77 -23.19 -1.72
CA SER A 35 11.14 -21.79 -1.96
C SER A 35 12.03 -21.64 -3.20
N LEU A 36 13.08 -22.47 -3.32
CA LEU A 36 13.98 -22.45 -4.48
C LEU A 36 13.26 -22.76 -5.81
N LYS A 37 12.31 -23.70 -5.81
CA LYS A 37 11.49 -23.97 -7.01
C LYS A 37 10.59 -22.79 -7.37
N ASN A 38 10.05 -22.08 -6.38
CA ASN A 38 9.25 -20.88 -6.63
C ASN A 38 10.13 -19.78 -7.24
N CYS A 39 11.34 -19.57 -6.71
CA CYS A 39 12.31 -18.63 -7.30
C CYS A 39 12.64 -18.99 -8.76
N GLU A 40 12.95 -20.26 -9.03
CA GLU A 40 13.30 -20.73 -10.38
C GLU A 40 12.14 -20.50 -11.37
N SER A 41 10.90 -20.77 -10.97
CA SER A 41 9.71 -20.50 -11.78
C SER A 41 9.57 -19.02 -12.13
N HIS A 42 9.75 -18.12 -11.15
CA HIS A 42 9.67 -16.68 -11.41
C HIS A 42 10.84 -16.16 -12.26
N PHE A 43 12.04 -16.71 -12.09
CA PHE A 43 13.16 -16.40 -12.97
C PHE A 43 12.89 -16.81 -14.43
N GLN A 44 12.33 -18.00 -14.66
CA GLN A 44 11.98 -18.46 -16.01
C GLN A 44 10.93 -17.55 -16.67
N GLN A 45 9.94 -17.09 -15.90
CA GLN A 45 8.93 -16.15 -16.38
C GLN A 45 9.57 -14.81 -16.78
N SER A 46 10.39 -14.22 -15.90
CA SER A 46 11.13 -12.99 -16.20
C SER A 46 12.09 -13.13 -17.38
N ASP A 47 12.83 -14.24 -17.48
CA ASP A 47 13.77 -14.48 -18.59
C ASP A 47 13.03 -14.63 -19.93
N SER A 48 11.86 -15.26 -19.93
CA SER A 48 11.02 -15.36 -21.12
C SER A 48 10.57 -13.97 -21.58
N LEU A 49 10.12 -13.13 -20.65
CA LEU A 49 9.72 -11.74 -20.93
C LEU A 49 10.91 -10.93 -21.45
N ILE A 50 12.08 -11.01 -20.82
CA ILE A 50 13.31 -10.32 -21.27
C ILE A 50 13.72 -10.81 -22.66
N SER A 51 13.64 -12.11 -22.94
CA SER A 51 13.97 -12.66 -24.26
C SER A 51 13.04 -12.13 -25.35
N THR A 52 11.75 -11.90 -25.02
CA THR A 52 10.82 -11.25 -25.96
C THR A 52 11.12 -9.77 -26.19
N LEU A 53 11.73 -9.08 -25.23
CA LEU A 53 12.20 -7.70 -25.38
C LEU A 53 13.41 -7.60 -26.32
N ASP A 54 14.33 -8.56 -26.25
CA ASP A 54 15.55 -8.53 -27.06
C ASP A 54 15.29 -8.93 -28.54
N LEU A 55 14.12 -9.50 -28.84
CA LEU A 55 13.72 -9.98 -30.18
C LEU A 55 12.77 -9.03 -30.93
N ASN A 56 12.08 -8.11 -30.26
CA ASN A 56 11.12 -7.18 -30.87
C ASN A 56 11.53 -5.73 -30.59
N SER A 57 11.44 -4.86 -31.60
CA SER A 57 11.68 -3.43 -31.46
C SER A 57 10.58 -2.77 -30.64
N GLU A 58 11.03 -2.15 -29.54
CA GLU A 58 10.31 -1.38 -28.51
C GLU A 58 9.71 -2.21 -27.36
N PRO A 59 10.43 -2.30 -26.22
CA PRO A 59 9.88 -2.76 -24.96
C PRO A 59 8.62 -1.99 -24.58
N THR A 60 7.53 -2.69 -24.25
CA THR A 60 6.36 -2.05 -23.68
C THR A 60 6.50 -1.96 -22.16
N LEU A 61 5.99 -0.87 -21.61
CA LEU A 61 5.93 -0.60 -20.18
C LEU A 61 5.37 -1.78 -19.36
N ASP A 62 4.31 -2.40 -19.87
CA ASP A 62 3.62 -3.56 -19.30
C ASP A 62 4.58 -4.72 -19.05
N VAL A 63 5.51 -4.99 -19.99
CA VAL A 63 6.45 -6.10 -19.88
C VAL A 63 7.45 -5.84 -18.76
N PHE A 64 7.94 -4.61 -18.60
CA PHE A 64 8.83 -4.27 -17.50
C PHE A 64 8.15 -4.34 -16.14
N THR A 65 6.89 -3.89 -16.04
CA THR A 65 6.07 -4.07 -14.83
C THR A 65 5.93 -5.55 -14.45
N MET A 66 5.64 -6.43 -15.42
CA MET A 66 5.55 -7.87 -15.16
C MET A 66 6.87 -8.47 -14.67
N ILE A 67 8.00 -8.07 -15.26
CA ILE A 67 9.33 -8.52 -14.82
C ILE A 67 9.58 -8.10 -13.38
N ALA A 68 9.30 -6.84 -13.03
CA ALA A 68 9.52 -6.32 -11.67
C ALA A 68 8.65 -7.06 -10.64
N ASN A 69 7.39 -7.36 -10.96
CA ASN A 69 6.51 -8.16 -10.10
C ASN A 69 7.08 -9.57 -9.85
N HIS A 70 7.61 -10.25 -10.86
CA HIS A 70 8.25 -11.55 -10.68
C HIS A 70 9.51 -11.47 -9.81
N GLN A 71 10.29 -10.40 -9.93
CA GLN A 71 11.48 -10.18 -9.10
C GLN A 71 11.11 -9.99 -7.62
N GLN A 72 10.02 -9.27 -7.30
CA GLN A 72 9.52 -9.17 -5.93
C GLN A 72 9.17 -10.54 -5.35
N GLN A 73 8.52 -11.41 -6.12
CA GLN A 73 8.15 -12.76 -5.66
C GLN A 73 9.39 -13.63 -5.37
N VAL A 74 10.46 -13.51 -6.17
CA VAL A 74 11.74 -14.17 -5.89
C VAL A 74 12.28 -13.73 -4.53
N VAL A 75 12.30 -12.42 -4.26
CA VAL A 75 12.85 -11.92 -3.00
C VAL A 75 12.02 -12.36 -1.80
N LEU A 76 10.69 -12.30 -1.89
CA LEU A 76 9.80 -12.78 -0.83
C LEU A 76 10.00 -14.25 -0.52
N ALA A 77 10.19 -15.09 -1.54
CA ALA A 77 10.50 -16.50 -1.34
C ALA A 77 11.86 -16.72 -0.63
N MET A 78 12.79 -15.77 -0.75
CA MET A 78 14.10 -15.82 -0.09
C MET A 78 14.12 -15.27 1.35
N LEU A 79 13.17 -14.41 1.73
CA LEU A 79 13.14 -13.82 3.07
C LEU A 79 12.85 -14.88 4.14
N GLY A 80 13.71 -14.91 5.18
CA GLY A 80 13.52 -15.74 6.37
C GLY A 80 14.34 -17.04 6.43
N HIS A 81 15.31 -17.25 5.53
CA HIS A 81 16.07 -18.52 5.48
C HIS A 81 17.60 -18.42 5.71
N ASN A 82 18.23 -17.23 5.89
CA ASN A 82 19.68 -17.10 6.22
C ASN A 82 20.14 -15.66 6.62
N PRO A 83 21.29 -15.45 7.30
CA PRO A 83 22.09 -14.21 7.39
C PRO A 83 22.26 -13.35 6.13
N GLU A 84 22.06 -13.90 4.93
CA GLU A 84 21.99 -13.16 3.65
C GLU A 84 20.80 -12.20 3.50
N GLN A 85 19.90 -12.17 4.49
CA GLN A 85 18.68 -11.37 4.48
C GLN A 85 18.92 -9.89 4.16
N ALA A 86 20.05 -9.31 4.56
CA ALA A 86 20.36 -7.90 4.28
C ALA A 86 20.50 -7.59 2.78
N ILE A 87 21.11 -8.48 2.00
CA ILE A 87 21.29 -8.28 0.55
C ILE A 87 19.97 -8.55 -0.18
N ALA A 88 19.22 -9.57 0.23
CA ALA A 88 17.87 -9.80 -0.29
C ALA A 88 16.96 -8.59 -0.03
N LEU A 89 16.99 -8.01 1.18
CA LEU A 89 16.22 -6.80 1.52
C LEU A 89 16.66 -5.57 0.71
N GLN A 90 17.95 -5.39 0.45
CA GLN A 90 18.43 -4.29 -0.41
C GLN A 90 18.00 -4.45 -1.86
N LEU A 91 18.04 -5.68 -2.39
CA LEU A 91 17.57 -5.98 -3.74
C LEU A 91 16.05 -5.78 -3.83
N GLN A 92 15.30 -6.22 -2.81
CA GLN A 92 13.86 -5.97 -2.70
C GLN A 92 13.53 -4.49 -2.80
N ALA A 93 14.18 -3.68 -1.95
CA ALA A 93 13.93 -2.24 -1.91
C ALA A 93 14.22 -1.58 -3.27
N SER A 94 15.26 -2.03 -3.98
CA SER A 94 15.59 -1.52 -5.31
C SER A 94 14.53 -1.91 -6.34
N ILE A 95 14.06 -3.16 -6.32
CA ILE A 95 13.01 -3.65 -7.22
C ILE A 95 11.70 -2.91 -6.95
N ASP A 96 11.34 -2.71 -5.69
CA ASP A 96 10.11 -2.02 -5.28
C ASP A 96 10.12 -0.57 -5.78
N ILE A 97 11.25 0.14 -5.70
CA ILE A 97 11.40 1.49 -6.24
C ILE A 97 11.13 1.51 -7.75
N TYR A 98 11.76 0.61 -8.51
CA TYR A 98 11.60 0.58 -9.97
C TYR A 98 10.23 0.09 -10.41
N ALA A 99 9.66 -0.91 -9.73
CA ALA A 99 8.29 -1.39 -9.97
C ALA A 99 7.28 -0.25 -9.75
N SER A 100 7.41 0.50 -8.67
CA SER A 100 6.55 1.65 -8.37
C SER A 100 6.66 2.74 -9.43
N GLN A 101 7.87 3.02 -9.94
CA GLN A 101 8.07 3.99 -11.02
C GLN A 101 7.43 3.53 -12.34
N LEU A 102 7.58 2.25 -12.70
CA LEU A 102 6.94 1.71 -13.91
C LEU A 102 5.41 1.68 -13.77
N ASN A 103 4.89 1.24 -12.64
CA ASN A 103 3.46 1.24 -12.35
C ASN A 103 2.88 2.65 -12.37
N TYR A 104 3.63 3.65 -11.90
CA TYR A 104 3.22 5.04 -11.99
C TYR A 104 3.00 5.49 -13.43
N ILE A 105 4.02 5.31 -14.28
CA ILE A 105 3.92 5.68 -15.70
C ILE A 105 2.80 4.86 -16.37
N TYR A 106 2.70 3.56 -16.04
CA TYR A 106 1.71 2.66 -16.62
C TYR A 106 0.29 3.11 -16.29
N GLY A 107 0.00 3.32 -15.01
CA GLY A 107 -1.30 3.79 -14.53
C GLY A 107 -1.70 5.09 -15.21
N TRP A 108 -0.77 6.02 -15.38
CA TRP A 108 -1.00 7.29 -16.08
C TRP A 108 -1.35 7.13 -17.56
N THR A 109 -0.81 6.12 -18.21
CA THR A 109 -1.08 5.89 -19.63
C THR A 109 -2.42 5.19 -19.86
N GLN A 110 -2.81 4.31 -18.94
CA GLN A 110 -4.06 3.57 -19.05
C GLN A 110 -5.26 4.37 -18.50
N GLY A 111 -5.05 5.23 -17.51
CA GLY A 111 -6.14 5.84 -16.76
C GLY A 111 -6.86 4.81 -15.89
N GLY A 112 -8.13 5.04 -15.60
CA GLY A 112 -9.00 4.02 -15.02
C GLY A 112 -8.56 3.54 -13.62
N LYS A 113 -8.79 2.25 -13.40
CA LYS A 113 -8.37 1.48 -12.21
C LYS A 113 -6.85 1.54 -11.99
N GLU A 114 -6.06 1.52 -13.05
CA GLU A 114 -4.59 1.48 -12.99
C GLU A 114 -4.03 2.81 -12.48
N MET A 115 -4.51 3.95 -13.01
CA MET A 115 -4.12 5.26 -12.48
C MET A 115 -4.47 5.40 -11.01
N PHE A 116 -5.65 4.94 -10.61
CA PHE A 116 -6.09 4.99 -9.22
C PHE A 116 -5.16 4.19 -8.31
N GLY A 117 -4.87 2.93 -8.65
CA GLY A 117 -3.95 2.08 -7.89
C GLY A 117 -2.55 2.70 -7.76
N SER A 118 -2.00 3.21 -8.86
CA SER A 118 -0.69 3.89 -8.84
C SER A 118 -0.69 5.16 -7.99
N SER A 119 -1.78 5.92 -7.99
CA SER A 119 -1.94 7.07 -7.10
C SER A 119 -1.94 6.68 -5.62
N LEU A 120 -2.57 5.55 -5.27
CA LEU A 120 -2.56 5.04 -3.89
C LEU A 120 -1.15 4.64 -3.45
N GLU A 121 -0.38 3.94 -4.30
CA GLU A 121 1.00 3.53 -4.01
C GLU A 121 1.95 4.75 -3.82
N MET A 122 1.73 5.84 -4.56
CA MET A 122 2.48 7.09 -4.34
C MET A 122 2.16 7.75 -3.00
N MET A 123 0.87 7.80 -2.63
CA MET A 123 0.45 8.32 -1.34
C MET A 123 0.99 7.47 -0.19
N PHE A 124 1.01 6.15 -0.36
CA PHE A 124 1.61 5.21 0.59
C PHE A 124 3.09 5.51 0.80
N SER A 125 3.86 5.61 -0.28
CA SER A 125 5.30 5.88 -0.23
C SER A 125 5.59 7.19 0.50
N ALA A 126 4.80 8.24 0.25
CA ALA A 126 4.96 9.53 0.93
C ALA A 126 4.65 9.47 2.44
N LEU A 127 3.63 8.72 2.86
CA LEU A 127 3.30 8.51 4.28
C LEU A 127 4.37 7.66 4.98
N GLU A 128 4.88 6.62 4.32
CA GLU A 128 5.98 5.80 4.83
C GLU A 128 7.25 6.61 5.07
N GLU A 129 7.64 7.44 4.09
CA GLU A 129 8.83 8.30 4.19
C GLU A 129 8.69 9.33 5.33
N LYS A 130 7.49 9.88 5.54
CA LYS A 130 7.18 10.79 6.64
C LYS A 130 7.24 10.09 8.00
N GLY A 131 6.84 8.82 8.06
CA GLY A 131 6.64 8.05 9.29
C GLY A 131 5.32 8.41 9.99
N LEU A 132 4.58 7.38 10.44
CA LEU A 132 3.21 7.54 10.94
C LEU A 132 3.15 8.15 12.35
N GLN A 133 2.43 9.27 12.50
CA GLN A 133 2.10 9.88 13.78
C GLN A 133 0.68 10.43 13.81
N GLY A 134 -0.02 10.27 14.94
CA GLY A 134 -1.37 10.83 15.14
C GLY A 134 -2.35 10.41 14.04
N VAL A 135 -3.00 11.37 13.40
CA VAL A 135 -3.95 11.14 12.31
C VAL A 135 -3.34 10.44 11.08
N ASP A 136 -2.02 10.42 10.92
CA ASP A 136 -1.38 9.68 9.81
C ASP A 136 -1.73 8.18 9.82
N TYR A 137 -2.04 7.61 11.00
CA TYR A 137 -2.53 6.23 11.09
C TYR A 137 -3.90 6.05 10.41
N GLU A 138 -4.79 7.03 10.54
CA GLU A 138 -6.09 7.04 9.86
C GLU A 138 -5.90 7.24 8.36
N ASP A 139 -5.02 8.16 7.94
CA ASP A 139 -4.70 8.38 6.52
C ASP A 139 -4.08 7.14 5.86
N MET A 140 -3.18 6.44 6.55
CA MET A 140 -2.65 5.16 6.08
C MET A 140 -3.76 4.10 5.98
N PHE A 141 -4.71 4.08 6.92
CA PHE A 141 -5.84 3.17 6.86
C PHE A 141 -6.85 3.52 5.76
N HIS A 142 -6.93 4.78 5.33
CA HIS A 142 -7.67 5.15 4.12
C HIS A 142 -7.07 4.45 2.89
N LEU A 143 -5.75 4.37 2.77
CA LEU A 143 -5.10 3.64 1.66
C LEU A 143 -5.44 2.14 1.70
N VAL A 144 -5.45 1.54 2.90
CA VAL A 144 -5.89 0.14 3.10
C VAL A 144 -7.31 -0.06 2.56
N MET A 145 -8.24 0.81 2.94
CA MET A 145 -9.65 0.69 2.53
C MET A 145 -9.84 0.95 1.04
N LEU A 146 -9.16 1.94 0.47
CA LEU A 146 -9.26 2.27 -0.95
C LEU A 146 -8.69 1.15 -1.84
N ASP A 147 -7.57 0.55 -1.45
CA ASP A 147 -7.03 -0.64 -2.14
C ASP A 147 -7.97 -1.85 -2.02
N ALA A 148 -8.50 -2.09 -0.82
CA ALA A 148 -9.48 -3.16 -0.61
C ALA A 148 -10.76 -2.97 -1.43
N LEU A 149 -11.24 -1.74 -1.59
CA LEU A 149 -12.37 -1.41 -2.45
C LEU A 149 -12.05 -1.65 -3.94
N LEU A 150 -10.83 -1.32 -4.36
CA LEU A 150 -10.34 -1.53 -5.73
C LEU A 150 -10.29 -3.02 -6.10
N HIS A 151 -10.00 -3.87 -5.11
CA HIS A 151 -9.83 -5.31 -5.25
C HIS A 151 -10.89 -6.13 -4.49
N ALA A 152 -12.07 -5.55 -4.22
CA ALA A 152 -13.06 -6.14 -3.32
C ALA A 152 -13.46 -7.57 -3.69
N GLU A 153 -13.65 -7.86 -4.97
CA GLU A 153 -13.98 -9.20 -5.47
C GLU A 153 -12.79 -10.17 -5.28
N GLU A 154 -11.58 -9.73 -5.63
CA GLU A 154 -10.35 -10.51 -5.54
C GLU A 154 -10.00 -10.86 -4.09
N TYR A 155 -10.24 -9.93 -3.16
CA TYR A 155 -9.99 -10.12 -1.73
C TYR A 155 -11.15 -10.85 -1.04
N GLY A 156 -12.30 -10.99 -1.69
CA GLY A 156 -13.49 -11.63 -1.12
C GLY A 156 -14.15 -10.80 -0.02
N ILE A 157 -14.18 -9.48 -0.17
CA ILE A 157 -14.76 -8.55 0.81
C ILE A 157 -16.29 -8.48 0.63
N ASP A 158 -17.02 -8.69 1.73
CA ASP A 158 -18.48 -8.65 1.73
C ASP A 158 -19.06 -7.22 1.74
N ASP A 159 -20.31 -7.07 1.28
CA ASP A 159 -21.00 -5.78 1.18
C ASP A 159 -21.12 -5.04 2.54
N THR A 160 -21.20 -5.77 3.65
CA THR A 160 -21.29 -5.15 4.99
C THR A 160 -19.96 -4.48 5.34
N THR A 161 -18.86 -5.15 5.05
CA THR A 161 -17.50 -4.62 5.23
C THR A 161 -17.25 -3.43 4.30
N LEU A 162 -17.66 -3.51 3.02
CA LEU A 162 -17.55 -2.39 2.08
C LEU A 162 -18.37 -1.16 2.52
N THR A 163 -19.54 -1.38 3.11
CA THR A 163 -20.38 -0.31 3.66
C THR A 163 -19.66 0.39 4.82
N LYS A 164 -19.11 -0.38 5.77
CA LYS A 164 -18.32 0.16 6.89
C LYS A 164 -17.10 0.95 6.40
N MET A 165 -16.36 0.41 5.43
CA MET A 165 -15.23 1.12 4.81
C MET A 165 -15.66 2.47 4.25
N SER A 166 -16.81 2.52 3.57
CA SER A 166 -17.30 3.76 2.99
C SER A 166 -17.66 4.81 4.05
N HIS A 167 -18.22 4.38 5.19
CA HIS A 167 -18.51 5.28 6.31
C HIS A 167 -17.22 5.81 6.95
N LEU A 168 -16.25 4.93 7.17
CA LEU A 168 -15.00 5.32 7.80
C LEU A 168 -14.20 6.27 6.88
N LEU A 169 -14.10 5.98 5.57
CA LEU A 169 -13.45 6.85 4.58
C LEU A 169 -13.99 8.29 4.54
N GLU A 170 -15.25 8.50 4.90
CA GLU A 170 -15.85 9.83 4.99
C GLU A 170 -15.52 10.51 6.33
N LYS A 171 -15.54 9.75 7.42
CA LYS A 171 -15.57 10.30 8.79
C LYS A 171 -14.19 10.34 9.46
N SER A 172 -13.18 9.63 8.96
CA SER A 172 -11.83 9.58 9.55
C SER A 172 -10.78 10.29 8.71
N GLY A 173 -9.56 10.36 9.25
CA GLY A 173 -8.40 10.88 8.54
C GLY A 173 -8.34 12.40 8.48
N SER A 174 -7.21 12.91 8.03
CA SER A 174 -6.94 14.34 7.92
C SER A 174 -8.05 15.06 7.14
N GLY A 175 -8.64 16.07 7.76
CA GLY A 175 -9.73 16.90 7.26
C GLY A 175 -11.09 16.23 7.09
N GLY A 176 -11.24 14.96 7.45
CA GLY A 176 -12.50 14.19 7.32
C GLY A 176 -13.36 14.15 8.57
N HIS A 177 -12.85 14.58 9.72
CA HIS A 177 -13.53 14.38 11.00
C HIS A 177 -14.84 15.16 11.08
N ASN A 178 -15.90 14.45 11.42
CA ASN A 178 -17.14 14.99 11.97
C ASN A 178 -17.79 13.96 12.91
N THR A 179 -18.71 14.39 13.78
CA THR A 179 -19.32 13.53 14.84
C THR A 179 -20.85 13.48 14.77
N TRP A 180 -21.42 13.70 13.58
CA TRP A 180 -22.86 13.85 13.43
C TRP A 180 -23.62 12.55 13.58
N ASP A 181 -23.05 11.46 13.05
CA ASP A 181 -23.72 10.16 12.92
C ASP A 181 -23.15 9.10 13.87
N TYR A 182 -21.89 9.28 14.30
CA TYR A 182 -21.12 8.31 15.08
C TYR A 182 -20.33 8.99 16.18
N THR A 183 -20.23 8.33 17.33
CA THR A 183 -19.21 8.69 18.33
C THR A 183 -17.83 8.20 17.86
N PRO A 184 -16.74 8.82 18.32
CA PRO A 184 -15.39 8.36 18.03
C PRO A 184 -15.19 6.87 18.34
N GLU A 185 -15.73 6.37 19.45
CA GLU A 185 -15.61 4.97 19.84
C GLU A 185 -16.36 4.02 18.90
N GLN A 186 -17.48 4.46 18.30
CA GLN A 186 -18.19 3.69 17.27
C GLN A 186 -17.40 3.61 15.97
N LEU A 187 -16.71 4.70 15.59
CA LEU A 187 -15.78 4.70 14.45
C LEU A 187 -14.57 3.79 14.73
N GLY A 188 -14.04 3.80 15.95
CA GLY A 188 -12.98 2.90 16.37
C GLY A 188 -13.39 1.43 16.30
N GLN A 189 -14.60 1.10 16.77
CA GLN A 189 -15.14 -0.25 16.61
C GLN A 189 -15.29 -0.64 15.13
N MET A 190 -15.75 0.29 14.29
CA MET A 190 -15.86 0.06 12.85
C MET A 190 -14.49 -0.22 12.22
N ALA A 191 -13.46 0.54 12.59
CA ALA A 191 -12.08 0.32 12.16
C ALA A 191 -11.56 -1.05 12.59
N GLU A 192 -11.84 -1.49 13.84
CA GLU A 192 -11.48 -2.83 14.32
C GLU A 192 -12.14 -3.95 13.52
N GLU A 193 -13.43 -3.78 13.20
CA GLU A 193 -14.19 -4.75 12.42
C GLU A 193 -13.67 -4.84 10.97
N ILE A 194 -13.35 -3.71 10.34
CA ILE A 194 -12.72 -3.67 9.01
C ILE A 194 -11.34 -4.32 9.03
N TRP A 195 -10.50 -3.98 10.03
CA TRP A 195 -9.18 -4.56 10.19
C TRP A 195 -9.23 -6.09 10.29
N ALA A 196 -10.12 -6.61 11.14
CA ALA A 196 -10.29 -8.04 11.32
C ALA A 196 -10.85 -8.72 10.06
N ALA A 197 -11.78 -8.08 9.34
CA ALA A 197 -12.31 -8.61 8.09
C ALA A 197 -11.21 -8.72 7.02
N LEU A 198 -10.38 -7.68 6.86
CA LEU A 198 -9.27 -7.67 5.91
C LEU A 198 -8.19 -8.70 6.25
N TYR A 199 -7.83 -8.83 7.53
CA TYR A 199 -6.88 -9.84 7.96
C TYR A 199 -7.33 -11.27 7.63
N ASN A 200 -8.64 -11.54 7.69
CA ASN A 200 -9.23 -12.85 7.38
C ASN A 200 -9.65 -13.00 5.91
N SER A 201 -9.37 -12.01 5.07
CA SER A 201 -9.72 -11.99 3.65
C SER A 201 -8.71 -12.77 2.80
N SER A 202 -8.92 -12.79 1.47
CA SER A 202 -7.98 -13.37 0.49
C SER A 202 -6.92 -12.38 0.02
N MET A 203 -6.73 -11.26 0.73
CA MET A 203 -5.77 -10.21 0.39
C MET A 203 -4.32 -10.76 0.30
N PRO A 204 -3.63 -10.60 -0.84
CA PRO A 204 -2.24 -11.02 -1.00
C PRO A 204 -1.29 -10.23 -0.11
N VAL A 205 -0.21 -10.87 0.37
CA VAL A 205 0.85 -10.19 1.14
C VAL A 205 1.61 -9.10 0.37
N THR A 206 1.47 -9.08 -0.95
CA THR A 206 2.07 -8.09 -1.84
C THR A 206 1.16 -6.92 -2.16
N SER A 207 -0.10 -6.93 -1.71
CA SER A 207 -1.02 -5.83 -1.96
C SER A 207 -0.63 -4.57 -1.20
N LEU A 208 -1.07 -3.42 -1.70
CA LEU A 208 -0.91 -2.16 -0.99
C LEU A 208 -1.61 -2.21 0.37
N ALA A 209 -2.82 -2.76 0.46
CA ALA A 209 -3.52 -2.89 1.73
C ALA A 209 -2.72 -3.71 2.77
N TYR A 210 -2.07 -4.81 2.38
CA TYR A 210 -1.23 -5.58 3.31
C TYR A 210 0.00 -4.78 3.76
N LYS A 211 0.68 -4.09 2.84
CA LYS A 211 1.84 -3.23 3.15
C LYS A 211 1.45 -2.12 4.12
N ALA A 212 0.36 -1.40 3.83
CA ALA A 212 -0.15 -0.30 4.67
C ALA A 212 -0.62 -0.78 6.06
N MET A 213 -1.29 -1.94 6.15
CA MET A 213 -1.58 -2.55 7.45
C MET A 213 -0.30 -2.94 8.20
N SER A 214 0.73 -3.40 7.49
CA SER A 214 2.03 -3.73 8.09
C SER A 214 2.70 -2.49 8.69
N SER A 215 2.64 -1.37 7.97
CA SER A 215 3.16 -0.07 8.43
C SER A 215 2.48 0.41 9.70
N ILE A 216 1.14 0.32 9.76
CA ILE A 216 0.36 0.66 10.96
C ILE A 216 0.75 -0.26 12.14
N ALA A 217 0.99 -1.54 11.87
CA ALA A 217 1.36 -2.53 12.89
C ALA A 217 2.84 -2.47 13.32
N GLY A 218 3.71 -1.80 12.56
CA GLY A 218 5.16 -1.83 12.77
C GLY A 218 5.79 -3.20 12.44
N GLY A 219 5.16 -3.98 11.56
CA GLY A 219 5.54 -5.35 11.22
C GLY A 219 4.39 -6.10 10.55
N PRO A 220 4.48 -7.42 10.33
CA PRO A 220 3.38 -8.19 9.73
C PRO A 220 2.06 -7.97 10.51
N PRO A 221 0.93 -7.69 9.82
CA PRO A 221 -0.34 -7.42 10.49
C PRO A 221 -0.82 -8.66 11.24
N SER A 222 -1.58 -8.43 12.30
CA SER A 222 -2.25 -9.47 13.09
C SER A 222 -3.76 -9.34 13.00
N SER A 223 -4.51 -10.31 13.53
CA SER A 223 -5.97 -10.25 13.61
C SER A 223 -6.50 -9.11 14.47
N THR A 224 -5.64 -8.46 15.26
CA THR A 224 -6.01 -7.38 16.18
C THR A 224 -5.40 -6.06 15.72
N MET A 225 -6.25 -5.03 15.66
CA MET A 225 -5.83 -3.67 15.34
C MET A 225 -4.84 -3.16 16.40
N PRO A 226 -3.72 -2.52 16.02
CA PRO A 226 -2.72 -2.03 16.97
C PRO A 226 -3.26 -0.93 17.90
N ASP A 227 -2.86 -0.95 19.17
CA ASP A 227 -3.32 0.02 20.18
C ASP A 227 -2.98 1.48 19.81
N VAL A 228 -1.85 1.70 19.14
CA VAL A 228 -1.44 3.03 18.65
C VAL A 228 -2.44 3.61 17.65
N PHE A 229 -3.06 2.75 16.84
CA PHE A 229 -4.10 3.15 15.91
C PHE A 229 -5.47 3.27 16.60
N LYS A 230 -5.82 2.31 17.48
CA LYS A 230 -7.06 2.39 18.29
C LYS A 230 -7.19 3.71 19.04
N LYS A 231 -6.09 4.24 19.56
CA LYS A 231 -6.05 5.49 20.32
C LYS A 231 -6.60 6.69 19.53
N GLN A 232 -6.48 6.69 18.20
CA GLN A 232 -6.95 7.80 17.37
C GLN A 232 -8.47 8.00 17.45
N PHE A 233 -9.21 6.92 17.70
CA PHE A 233 -10.67 6.92 17.81
C PHE A 233 -11.20 7.14 19.23
N THR A 234 -10.36 7.60 20.16
CA THR A 234 -10.85 8.01 21.48
C THR A 234 -11.44 9.40 21.42
N SER A 235 -12.51 9.67 22.19
CA SER A 235 -13.10 11.02 22.24
C SER A 235 -12.11 12.13 22.63
N GLU A 236 -11.06 11.82 23.40
CA GLU A 236 -10.00 12.78 23.76
C GLU A 236 -9.15 13.17 22.55
N VAL A 237 -8.77 12.21 21.70
CA VAL A 237 -7.92 12.47 20.53
C VAL A 237 -8.75 12.97 19.36
N TYR A 238 -9.82 12.26 19.02
CA TYR A 238 -10.61 12.52 17.82
C TYR A 238 -11.27 13.90 17.84
N ASN A 239 -11.74 14.38 19.00
CA ASN A 239 -12.40 15.68 19.11
C ASN A 239 -11.44 16.85 19.37
N ASP A 240 -10.14 16.59 19.56
CA ASP A 240 -9.13 17.63 19.75
C ASP A 240 -8.65 18.15 18.39
N PRO A 241 -8.89 19.43 18.02
CA PRO A 241 -8.49 19.98 16.73
C PRO A 241 -6.98 19.99 16.49
N SER A 242 -6.17 19.87 17.55
CA SER A 242 -4.72 19.78 17.45
C SER A 242 -4.20 18.36 17.25
N GLN A 243 -5.04 17.33 17.40
CA GLN A 243 -4.63 15.92 17.32
C GLN A 243 -5.48 15.10 16.36
N GLY A 244 -6.80 15.20 16.44
CA GLY A 244 -7.76 14.38 15.69
C GLY A 244 -8.07 14.94 14.31
N GLY A 245 -7.07 15.30 13.51
CA GLY A 245 -7.28 15.44 12.07
C GLY A 245 -8.14 16.60 11.55
N TRP A 246 -8.74 17.46 12.38
CA TRP A 246 -9.62 18.55 11.91
C TRP A 246 -8.91 19.58 11.00
N LEU A 247 -9.64 20.20 10.06
CA LEU A 247 -9.16 21.37 9.31
C LEU A 247 -9.27 22.63 10.18
N VAL A 248 -8.12 23.25 10.48
CA VAL A 248 -8.01 24.40 11.39
C VAL A 248 -7.29 25.56 10.70
N GLU A 249 -7.85 26.78 10.78
CA GLU A 249 -7.36 27.97 10.04
C GLU A 249 -5.87 28.28 10.23
N ASN A 250 -5.32 27.95 11.41
CA ASN A 250 -3.91 28.17 11.76
C ASN A 250 -3.28 26.93 12.40
N GLY A 251 -3.72 25.73 12.00
CA GLY A 251 -3.36 24.46 12.63
C GLY A 251 -3.16 23.35 11.62
N ASN A 252 -3.79 22.20 11.88
CA ASN A 252 -3.76 21.11 10.91
C ASN A 252 -4.48 21.54 9.62
N ASN A 253 -3.75 21.47 8.53
CA ASN A 253 -4.21 21.82 7.20
C ASN A 253 -3.93 20.67 6.23
N SER A 254 -4.11 19.42 6.69
CA SER A 254 -3.88 18.24 5.87
C SER A 254 -5.18 17.63 5.38
N ILE A 255 -5.15 16.96 4.23
CA ILE A 255 -6.30 16.20 3.71
C ILE A 255 -5.96 14.73 3.45
N ASN A 256 -6.90 13.87 3.80
CA ASN A 256 -6.75 12.42 3.71
C ASN A 256 -6.76 11.92 2.25
N PRO A 257 -6.27 10.70 1.99
CA PRO A 257 -6.21 10.14 0.65
C PRO A 257 -7.54 10.09 -0.10
N MET A 258 -8.66 9.81 0.59
CA MET A 258 -9.97 9.75 -0.05
C MET A 258 -10.36 11.11 -0.64
N VAL A 259 -10.25 12.17 0.15
CA VAL A 259 -10.56 13.54 -0.29
C VAL A 259 -9.63 13.97 -1.43
N LYS A 260 -8.33 13.62 -1.35
CA LYS A 260 -7.38 13.83 -2.46
C LYS A 260 -7.84 13.15 -3.75
N MET A 261 -8.28 11.89 -3.68
CA MET A 261 -8.74 11.16 -4.87
C MET A 261 -10.01 11.77 -5.47
N VAL A 262 -10.95 12.25 -4.64
CA VAL A 262 -12.15 12.94 -5.15
C VAL A 262 -11.79 14.23 -5.86
N ILE A 263 -10.95 15.07 -5.25
CA ILE A 263 -10.49 16.32 -5.85
C ILE A 263 -9.77 16.02 -7.17
N MET A 264 -8.84 15.06 -7.16
CA MET A 264 -8.08 14.68 -8.34
C MET A 264 -8.97 14.17 -9.48
N SER A 265 -9.90 13.26 -9.20
CA SER A 265 -10.83 12.73 -10.18
C SER A 265 -11.65 13.86 -10.82
N ASN A 266 -12.27 14.72 -10.01
CA ASN A 266 -13.01 15.87 -10.52
C ASN A 266 -12.14 16.85 -11.32
N LEU A 267 -10.90 17.09 -10.89
CA LEU A 267 -9.97 17.99 -11.58
C LEU A 267 -9.61 17.45 -12.97
N LEU A 268 -9.27 16.15 -13.06
CA LEU A 268 -8.86 15.49 -14.30
C LEU A 268 -9.99 15.33 -15.32
N THR A 269 -11.26 15.39 -14.90
CA THR A 269 -12.38 15.41 -15.85
C THR A 269 -12.46 16.70 -16.69
N LYS A 270 -11.82 17.79 -16.24
CA LYS A 270 -11.96 19.13 -16.85
C LYS A 270 -10.64 19.81 -17.17
N TYR A 271 -9.57 19.44 -16.47
CA TYR A 271 -8.27 20.09 -16.51
C TYR A 271 -7.17 19.04 -16.66
N THR A 272 -6.05 19.43 -17.25
CA THR A 272 -4.88 18.56 -17.38
C THR A 272 -3.85 18.96 -16.32
N LEU A 273 -3.33 17.98 -15.60
CA LEU A 273 -2.17 18.14 -14.73
C LEU A 273 -0.93 17.63 -15.46
N ASP A 274 0.17 18.38 -15.39
CA ASP A 274 1.47 17.84 -15.77
C ASP A 274 1.97 16.84 -14.70
N GLN A 275 3.02 16.10 -15.05
CA GLN A 275 3.60 15.09 -14.18
C GLN A 275 4.05 15.68 -12.83
N ASN A 276 4.70 16.85 -12.84
CA ASN A 276 5.22 17.49 -11.63
C ASN A 276 4.08 17.89 -10.69
N MET A 277 3.03 18.53 -11.21
CA MET A 277 1.85 18.90 -10.45
C MET A 277 1.19 17.68 -9.84
N MET A 278 1.07 16.58 -10.59
CA MET A 278 0.49 15.36 -10.04
C MET A 278 1.33 14.74 -8.95
N GLU A 279 2.64 14.60 -9.18
CA GLU A 279 3.52 14.01 -8.17
C GLU A 279 3.46 14.80 -6.86
N ARG A 280 3.45 16.13 -6.95
CA ARG A 280 3.27 17.00 -5.80
C ARG A 280 1.90 16.81 -5.16
N PHE A 281 0.83 16.76 -5.96
CA PHE A 281 -0.54 16.56 -5.49
C PHE A 281 -0.68 15.25 -4.68
N LEU A 282 -0.11 14.16 -5.18
CA LEU A 282 -0.20 12.84 -4.55
C LEU A 282 0.70 12.74 -3.31
N LYS A 283 1.93 13.26 -3.38
CA LYS A 283 2.92 13.14 -2.29
C LYS A 283 2.62 14.06 -1.11
N THR A 284 1.99 15.21 -1.34
CA THR A 284 1.71 16.15 -0.26
C THR A 284 0.52 15.72 0.59
N SER A 285 0.57 16.02 1.89
CA SER A 285 -0.61 16.03 2.75
C SER A 285 -1.19 17.44 2.88
N SER A 286 -0.44 18.49 2.51
CA SER A 286 -0.77 19.89 2.76
C SER A 286 -1.89 20.40 1.85
N LEU A 287 -2.98 20.85 2.43
CA LEU A 287 -4.08 21.51 1.72
C LEU A 287 -3.63 22.82 1.07
N GLU A 288 -2.70 23.57 1.67
CA GLU A 288 -2.13 24.78 1.04
C GLU A 288 -1.44 24.46 -0.29
N GLU A 289 -0.68 23.36 -0.35
CA GLU A 289 -0.02 22.97 -1.60
C GLU A 289 -1.05 22.48 -2.62
N ILE A 290 -2.07 21.75 -2.17
CA ILE A 290 -3.15 21.27 -3.03
C ILE A 290 -4.00 22.45 -3.55
N ASP A 291 -4.25 23.47 -2.74
CA ASP A 291 -4.89 24.72 -3.14
C ASP A 291 -4.11 25.41 -4.25
N GLN A 292 -2.78 25.48 -4.13
CA GLN A 292 -1.92 26.04 -5.18
C GLN A 292 -1.98 25.24 -6.47
N ILE A 293 -2.00 23.90 -6.40
CA ILE A 293 -2.08 23.04 -7.58
C ILE A 293 -3.45 23.21 -8.26
N VAL A 294 -4.55 23.24 -7.50
CA VAL A 294 -5.90 23.49 -8.03
C VAL A 294 -5.98 24.89 -8.65
N TYR A 295 -5.41 25.91 -8.00
CA TYR A 295 -5.36 27.27 -8.55
C TYR A 295 -4.61 27.30 -9.89
N GLN A 296 -3.44 26.66 -9.98
CA GLN A 296 -2.63 26.59 -11.20
C GLN A 296 -3.35 25.81 -12.31
N ALA A 297 -3.88 24.63 -12.01
CA ALA A 297 -4.56 23.77 -12.96
C ALA A 297 -5.83 24.40 -13.55
N THR A 298 -6.48 25.28 -12.78
CA THR A 298 -7.74 25.92 -13.19
C THR A 298 -7.58 27.36 -13.68
N ASP A 299 -6.35 27.79 -13.95
CA ASP A 299 -6.00 29.16 -14.38
C ASP A 299 -6.61 30.24 -13.46
N GLY A 300 -6.53 29.99 -12.15
CA GLY A 300 -7.01 30.88 -11.11
C GLY A 300 -8.53 30.93 -10.92
N LYS A 301 -9.31 30.08 -11.59
CA LYS A 301 -10.77 30.02 -11.43
C LYS A 301 -11.17 29.64 -10.01
N TYR A 302 -10.44 28.74 -9.36
CA TYR A 302 -10.66 28.30 -7.99
C TYR A 302 -9.48 28.66 -7.11
N THR A 303 -9.74 29.25 -5.95
CA THR A 303 -8.71 29.71 -5.01
C THR A 303 -8.34 28.65 -3.96
N GLY A 304 -9.07 27.54 -3.90
CA GLY A 304 -8.80 26.45 -2.96
C GLY A 304 -9.52 25.15 -3.33
N ALA A 305 -8.94 24.04 -2.94
CA ALA A 305 -9.33 22.69 -3.28
C ALA A 305 -10.65 22.27 -2.61
N ILE A 306 -10.91 22.71 -1.37
CA ILE A 306 -12.20 22.47 -0.70
C ILE A 306 -13.33 23.25 -1.39
N ASN A 307 -13.08 24.50 -1.79
CA ASN A 307 -14.06 25.26 -2.56
C ASN A 307 -14.33 24.64 -3.94
N PHE A 308 -13.26 24.18 -4.61
CA PHE A 308 -13.36 23.40 -5.84
C PHE A 308 -14.21 22.14 -5.65
N LEU A 309 -13.94 21.34 -4.61
CA LEU A 309 -14.65 20.12 -4.27
C LEU A 309 -16.16 20.36 -4.16
N PHE A 310 -16.59 21.31 -3.32
CA PHE A 310 -18.02 21.61 -3.15
C PHE A 310 -18.68 22.22 -4.39
N THR A 311 -17.89 22.86 -5.24
CA THR A 311 -18.40 23.44 -6.49
C THR A 311 -18.61 22.38 -7.56
N GLU A 312 -17.68 21.44 -7.68
CA GLU A 312 -17.64 20.47 -8.78
C GLU A 312 -18.27 19.12 -8.43
N ASP A 313 -18.17 18.66 -7.18
CA ASP A 313 -18.86 17.47 -6.69
C ASP A 313 -20.00 17.86 -5.75
N LYS A 314 -21.24 17.81 -6.28
CA LYS A 314 -22.45 18.20 -5.53
C LYS A 314 -22.84 17.24 -4.42
N ASN A 315 -22.15 16.11 -4.29
CA ASN A 315 -22.33 15.22 -3.15
C ASN A 315 -21.55 15.70 -1.94
N TRP A 316 -20.43 16.41 -2.10
CA TRP A 316 -19.69 16.94 -0.96
C TRP A 316 -20.19 18.31 -0.54
N GLN A 317 -20.22 18.55 0.77
CA GLN A 317 -20.69 19.80 1.36
C GLN A 317 -19.93 20.14 2.64
N ASP A 318 -20.02 21.41 3.03
CA ASP A 318 -19.68 21.84 4.38
C ASP A 318 -20.92 21.73 5.28
N LEU A 319 -20.83 20.91 6.33
CA LEU A 319 -21.88 20.75 7.34
C LEU A 319 -21.54 21.49 8.63
N SER A 320 -20.77 22.57 8.55
CA SER A 320 -20.63 23.51 9.66
C SER A 320 -22.02 24.10 10.04
N ASP A 321 -22.70 23.48 11.00
CA ASP A 321 -24.00 23.95 11.51
C ASP A 321 -23.77 25.03 12.58
N PRO A 322 -24.23 26.28 12.38
CA PRO A 322 -24.12 27.34 13.40
C PRO A 322 -24.80 27.00 14.74
N LYS A 323 -25.68 25.98 14.77
CA LYS A 323 -26.40 25.52 15.97
C LYS A 323 -25.76 24.31 16.65
N LYS A 324 -24.76 23.69 16.03
CA LYS A 324 -23.95 22.62 16.63
C LYS A 324 -22.49 23.03 16.48
N PRO A 325 -21.93 23.76 17.46
CA PRO A 325 -20.62 24.35 17.29
C PRO A 325 -19.58 23.27 17.04
N LEU A 326 -18.79 23.47 15.97
CA LEU A 326 -17.56 22.71 15.75
C LEU A 326 -16.56 23.04 16.88
N PRO A 327 -15.57 22.18 17.11
CA PRO A 327 -14.47 22.53 17.98
C PRO A 327 -13.83 23.87 17.60
N ASP A 328 -13.27 24.57 18.60
CA ASP A 328 -12.70 25.90 18.39
C ASP A 328 -11.60 25.89 17.32
N GLY A 329 -11.68 26.82 16.36
CA GLY A 329 -10.71 26.98 15.27
C GLY A 329 -10.94 26.10 14.04
N VAL A 330 -11.89 25.15 14.11
CA VAL A 330 -12.28 24.34 12.95
C VAL A 330 -13.03 25.19 11.94
N THR A 331 -12.60 25.13 10.68
CA THR A 331 -13.13 26.00 9.61
C THR A 331 -14.14 25.33 8.70
N VAL A 332 -14.06 24.00 8.57
CA VAL A 332 -14.91 23.20 7.67
C VAL A 332 -15.22 21.87 8.35
N ALA A 333 -16.47 21.42 8.26
CA ALA A 333 -16.85 20.04 8.56
C ALA A 333 -17.21 19.34 7.25
N LEU A 334 -16.24 18.63 6.69
CA LEU A 334 -16.41 17.92 5.43
C LEU A 334 -17.45 16.80 5.59
N ASP A 335 -18.43 16.77 4.71
CA ASP A 335 -19.54 15.83 4.76
C ASP A 335 -19.98 15.39 3.36
N TYR A 336 -20.34 14.12 3.23
CA TYR A 336 -20.95 13.59 2.01
C TYR A 336 -22.48 13.56 2.16
N ARG A 337 -23.19 14.08 1.16
CA ARG A 337 -24.66 14.05 1.09
C ARG A 337 -25.17 12.63 0.95
N GLY A 338 -25.57 12.05 2.06
CA GLY A 338 -25.94 10.65 2.14
C GLY A 338 -24.75 9.85 2.61
N MET A 339 -24.36 8.83 1.85
CA MET A 339 -23.19 8.00 2.17
C MET A 339 -22.47 7.67 0.86
N PRO A 340 -21.13 7.85 0.79
CA PRO A 340 -20.38 7.28 -0.31
C PRO A 340 -20.58 5.76 -0.26
N ASN A 341 -20.66 5.13 -1.42
CA ASN A 341 -20.79 3.69 -1.52
C ASN A 341 -19.81 3.15 -2.58
N ALA A 342 -19.67 1.84 -2.65
CA ALA A 342 -18.77 1.21 -3.61
C ALA A 342 -19.04 1.63 -5.07
N ALA A 343 -20.28 1.99 -5.43
CA ALA A 343 -20.59 2.49 -6.76
C ALA A 343 -20.06 3.91 -6.98
N TYR A 344 -20.22 4.81 -6.01
CA TYR A 344 -19.60 6.14 -6.06
C TYR A 344 -18.06 6.04 -6.14
N LEU A 345 -17.44 5.20 -5.31
CA LEU A 345 -15.98 5.02 -5.32
C LEU A 345 -15.47 4.45 -6.65
N LYS A 346 -16.25 3.59 -7.31
CA LYS A 346 -16.00 3.14 -8.70
C LYS A 346 -15.98 4.31 -9.69
N THR A 347 -16.88 5.28 -9.55
CA THR A 347 -16.91 6.45 -10.45
C THR A 347 -15.64 7.30 -10.34
N LEU A 348 -14.98 7.34 -9.17
CA LEU A 348 -13.75 8.12 -8.98
C LEU A 348 -12.62 7.71 -9.92
N TYR A 349 -12.55 6.43 -10.28
CA TYR A 349 -11.51 5.93 -11.18
C TYR A 349 -12.00 5.60 -12.58
N GLN A 350 -13.29 5.35 -12.79
CA GLN A 350 -13.81 5.04 -14.13
C GLN A 350 -13.62 6.18 -15.13
N ASP A 351 -13.64 7.42 -14.66
CA ASP A 351 -13.52 8.62 -15.49
C ASP A 351 -12.09 9.18 -15.58
N LEU A 352 -11.10 8.48 -15.01
CA LEU A 352 -9.69 8.87 -15.14
C LEU A 352 -9.21 8.54 -16.55
N VAL A 353 -8.99 9.57 -17.38
CA VAL A 353 -8.56 9.42 -18.76
C VAL A 353 -7.06 9.19 -18.81
N GLY A 354 -6.63 8.09 -19.44
CA GLY A 354 -5.21 7.85 -19.73
C GLY A 354 -4.66 8.82 -20.78
N ARG A 355 -3.34 8.99 -20.82
CA ARG A 355 -2.67 9.82 -21.83
C ARG A 355 -1.55 9.10 -22.55
N GLU A 356 -1.10 9.68 -23.66
CA GLU A 356 0.10 9.20 -24.34
C GLU A 356 1.34 9.37 -23.46
N ILE A 357 2.28 8.41 -23.61
CA ILE A 357 3.60 8.47 -22.97
C ILE A 357 4.38 9.64 -23.60
N SER A 358 4.94 10.50 -22.75
CA SER A 358 5.81 11.58 -23.20
C SER A 358 7.22 11.09 -23.53
N GLU A 359 7.98 11.86 -24.32
CA GLU A 359 9.37 11.53 -24.67
C GLU A 359 10.26 11.35 -23.42
N SER A 360 10.10 12.22 -22.42
CA SER A 360 10.82 12.10 -21.14
C SER A 360 10.47 10.83 -20.37
N GLU A 361 9.22 10.36 -20.46
CA GLU A 361 8.82 9.09 -19.82
C GLU A 361 9.33 7.88 -20.60
N LEU A 362 9.42 7.94 -21.93
CA LEU A 362 10.06 6.88 -22.72
C LEU A 362 11.54 6.73 -22.36
N GLU A 363 12.26 7.85 -22.19
CA GLU A 363 13.65 7.83 -21.71
C GLU A 363 13.76 7.20 -20.31
N GLU A 364 12.83 7.57 -19.41
CA GLU A 364 12.76 7.03 -18.06
C GLU A 364 12.46 5.52 -18.05
N ILE A 365 11.50 5.06 -18.85
CA ILE A 365 11.17 3.63 -19.01
C ILE A 365 12.39 2.85 -19.49
N ASN A 366 13.11 3.35 -20.49
CA ASN A 366 14.32 2.68 -20.99
C ASN A 366 15.40 2.59 -19.91
N ARG A 367 15.62 3.67 -19.16
CA ARG A 367 16.56 3.69 -18.04
C ARG A 367 16.17 2.69 -16.95
N ILE A 368 14.89 2.65 -16.56
CA ILE A 368 14.41 1.70 -15.56
C ILE A 368 14.50 0.27 -16.10
N GLY A 369 14.18 0.05 -17.36
CA GLY A 369 14.28 -1.25 -18.04
C GLY A 369 15.69 -1.85 -17.95
N ASP A 370 16.72 -1.03 -18.16
CA ASP A 370 18.11 -1.45 -17.98
C ASP A 370 18.42 -1.83 -16.52
N GLN A 371 17.92 -1.06 -15.55
CA GLN A 371 18.10 -1.36 -14.12
C GLN A 371 17.37 -2.66 -13.71
N VAL A 372 16.15 -2.88 -14.18
CA VAL A 372 15.36 -4.10 -13.92
C VAL A 372 16.07 -5.31 -14.52
N LYS A 373 16.63 -5.21 -15.74
CA LYS A 373 17.45 -6.27 -16.34
C LYS A 373 18.71 -6.56 -15.50
N MET A 374 19.38 -5.54 -14.99
CA MET A 374 20.55 -5.70 -14.11
C MET A 374 20.19 -6.35 -12.77
N LEU A 375 19.07 -5.96 -12.16
CA LEU A 375 18.56 -6.57 -10.93
C LEU A 375 18.20 -8.04 -11.14
N GLN A 376 17.61 -8.40 -12.28
CA GLN A 376 17.33 -9.79 -12.63
C GLN A 376 18.62 -10.63 -12.58
N GLN A 377 19.69 -10.16 -13.23
CA GLN A 377 20.96 -10.88 -13.26
C GLN A 377 21.58 -10.96 -11.86
N THR A 378 21.47 -9.89 -11.08
CA THR A 378 21.98 -9.83 -9.71
C THR A 378 21.25 -10.82 -8.80
N LEU A 379 19.91 -10.89 -8.88
CA LEU A 379 19.10 -11.85 -8.14
C LEU A 379 19.48 -13.29 -8.52
N LYS A 380 19.61 -13.61 -9.81
CA LYS A 380 20.00 -14.96 -10.27
C LYS A 380 21.36 -15.36 -9.72
N TYR A 381 22.34 -14.45 -9.79
CA TYR A 381 23.68 -14.69 -9.24
C TYR A 381 23.63 -14.91 -7.73
N TRP A 382 22.85 -14.10 -7.01
CA TRP A 382 22.72 -14.19 -5.56
C TRP A 382 22.04 -15.49 -5.12
N THR A 383 20.91 -15.85 -5.73
CA THR A 383 20.23 -17.13 -5.45
C THR A 383 21.14 -18.32 -5.74
N GLN A 384 21.92 -18.28 -6.83
CA GLN A 384 22.90 -19.32 -7.14
C GLN A 384 23.96 -19.44 -6.04
N LEU A 385 24.47 -18.32 -5.52
CA LEU A 385 25.44 -18.32 -4.42
C LEU A 385 24.85 -18.95 -3.15
N CYS A 386 23.63 -18.59 -2.78
CA CYS A 386 22.94 -19.21 -1.64
C CYS A 386 22.74 -20.72 -1.85
N CYS A 387 22.39 -21.16 -3.06
CA CYS A 387 22.29 -22.59 -3.39
C CYS A 387 23.64 -23.30 -3.25
N ASP A 388 24.71 -22.71 -3.76
CA ASP A 388 26.05 -23.27 -3.70
C ASP A 388 26.56 -23.38 -2.25
N GLU A 389 26.26 -22.37 -1.42
CA GLU A 389 26.58 -22.41 0.01
C GLU A 389 25.82 -23.54 0.72
N GLN A 390 24.51 -23.67 0.49
CA GLN A 390 23.73 -24.78 1.06
C GLN A 390 24.22 -26.14 0.58
N LEU A 391 24.59 -26.28 -0.69
CA LEU A 391 25.18 -27.49 -1.24
C LEU A 391 26.54 -27.79 -0.62
N ALA A 392 27.38 -26.78 -0.39
CA ALA A 392 28.67 -26.93 0.27
C ALA A 392 28.49 -27.35 1.75
N MET A 393 27.57 -26.72 2.48
CA MET A 393 27.20 -27.13 3.84
C MET A 393 26.70 -28.58 3.86
N ALA A 394 25.82 -28.95 2.93
CA ALA A 394 25.27 -30.29 2.83
C ALA A 394 26.31 -31.35 2.44
N ARG A 395 27.36 -30.98 1.69
CA ARG A 395 28.50 -31.86 1.36
C ARG A 395 29.50 -31.99 2.50
N ASN A 396 29.61 -30.96 3.35
CA ASN A 396 30.54 -30.95 4.49
C ASN A 396 30.02 -31.72 5.71
N ILE A 397 28.70 -31.91 5.84
CA ILE A 397 28.02 -32.78 6.82
C ILE A 397 28.07 -34.22 6.32
#